data_AF-A0A9W9LSC1-F1
#
_entry.id   AF-A0A9W9LSC1-F1
#
_cell.length_a   1.000
_cell.length_b   1.000
_cell.length_c   1.000
_cell.angle_alpha   90.00
_cell.angle_beta   90.00
_cell.angle_gamma   90.00
#
_symmetry.space_group_name_H-M   'P 1'
#
loop_
_entity.id
_entity.type
_entity.pdbx_description
1 polymer ?
#
loop_
_entity_poly.entity_id
_entity_poly.type
_entity_poly.pdbx_seq_one_letter_code
_entity_poly.pdbx_strand_id
1 'polypeptide(L)'
;MSQPNVNPTSFTSYDEQTQSSLFAVLPPEIRYEIFSQALTSTPDFTETFDQEGYSTRPGYETRHRTWTELLRTCKKVYREAWFMPFMGSEHAFYLAWTTRSPRRQMTVQKMQQYLDLIYQRHGDIHGGRIRIFAQQCELHAPFKGIFKMQHFHPTSVTVTLRYTDTWNWESDRALDIGASWCKDMILPASVTSFTLDVESLERRSYEVDWVSQQAMEKWHFARDDGVLLFSCPEDIAISHWTGSSVLGQERWIRDEEQERPGKLSYYVGSITWRPSKESLNDRPVQNPGLRYQGDRVRPAQRAYNHIDWRNLEVANISLDIPPDEVCELYLRWMEVGEPIDDEEEDLREDSDRGVDNDGHSDDYSEDGEGSEYEPSGDDMD
;
A
#
# COMPACT_ATOMS: atom_id res chain seq x y z
N MET A 1 -34.08 -46.47 -19.09
CA MET A 1 -33.23 -45.70 -18.18
C MET A 1 -31.83 -45.72 -18.74
N SER A 2 -31.36 -44.62 -19.31
CA SER A 2 -30.05 -44.49 -19.95
C SER A 2 -28.98 -44.48 -18.87
N GLN A 3 -27.94 -45.32 -18.99
CA GLN A 3 -26.82 -45.34 -18.05
C GLN A 3 -26.16 -43.95 -17.96
N PRO A 4 -25.77 -43.48 -16.75
CA PRO A 4 -25.01 -42.26 -16.62
C PRO A 4 -23.66 -42.46 -17.32
N ASN A 5 -23.44 -41.69 -18.37
CA ASN A 5 -22.18 -41.68 -19.09
C ASN A 5 -21.13 -41.02 -18.20
N VAL A 6 -20.38 -41.82 -17.44
CA VAL A 6 -19.24 -41.37 -16.63
C VAL A 6 -18.01 -41.26 -17.52
N ASN A 7 -18.13 -40.57 -18.66
CA ASN A 7 -16.95 -40.07 -19.33
C ASN A 7 -16.37 -38.94 -18.47
N PRO A 8 -15.06 -38.95 -18.17
CA PRO A 8 -14.45 -37.84 -17.47
C PRO A 8 -14.75 -36.56 -18.24
N THR A 9 -15.29 -35.56 -17.54
CA THR A 9 -15.62 -34.26 -18.13
C THR A 9 -14.38 -33.70 -18.81
N SER A 10 -14.36 -33.73 -20.14
CA SER A 10 -13.35 -33.02 -20.91
C SER A 10 -13.38 -31.55 -20.50
N PHE A 11 -12.24 -31.01 -20.07
CA PHE A 11 -12.09 -29.58 -19.77
C PHE A 11 -12.01 -28.73 -21.05
N THR A 12 -11.88 -29.35 -22.22
CA THR A 12 -11.82 -28.65 -23.52
C THR A 12 -13.18 -28.46 -24.18
N SER A 13 -14.19 -29.26 -23.80
CA SER A 13 -15.56 -29.09 -24.29
C SER A 13 -16.50 -28.49 -23.23
N TYR A 14 -17.33 -27.57 -23.67
CA TYR A 14 -18.36 -26.93 -22.87
C TYR A 14 -19.63 -26.76 -23.72
N ASP A 15 -20.77 -26.73 -23.04
CA ASP A 15 -22.07 -26.46 -23.65
C ASP A 15 -22.20 -24.93 -23.85
N GLU A 16 -22.67 -24.50 -25.02
CA GLU A 16 -22.81 -23.07 -25.37
C GLU A 16 -23.93 -22.36 -24.60
N GLN A 17 -24.74 -23.10 -23.85
CA GLN A 17 -25.81 -22.61 -22.98
C GLN A 17 -26.84 -21.74 -23.69
N THR A 18 -27.14 -22.04 -24.96
CA THR A 18 -28.09 -21.27 -25.79
C THR A 18 -29.54 -21.37 -25.31
N GLN A 19 -29.85 -22.24 -24.35
CA GLN A 19 -31.12 -22.24 -23.63
C GLN A 19 -31.25 -21.12 -22.59
N SER A 20 -30.14 -20.49 -22.20
CA SER A 20 -30.14 -19.38 -21.24
C SER A 20 -30.20 -18.05 -21.98
N SER A 21 -31.12 -17.16 -21.58
CA SER A 21 -31.20 -15.80 -22.12
C SER A 21 -29.90 -15.03 -21.96
N LEU A 22 -29.11 -15.35 -20.93
CA LEU A 22 -27.78 -14.76 -20.72
C LEU A 22 -26.88 -14.99 -21.95
N PHE A 23 -26.90 -16.18 -22.55
CA PHE A 23 -26.02 -16.53 -23.67
C PHE A 23 -26.70 -16.49 -25.04
N ALA A 24 -28.03 -16.59 -25.09
CA ALA A 24 -28.78 -16.53 -26.34
C ALA A 24 -29.17 -15.11 -26.76
N VAL A 25 -29.35 -14.20 -25.80
CA VAL A 25 -29.84 -12.84 -26.07
C VAL A 25 -28.74 -11.81 -25.86
N LEU A 26 -27.99 -11.90 -24.76
CA LEU A 26 -26.98 -10.88 -24.47
C LEU A 26 -25.71 -11.11 -25.28
N PRO A 27 -25.18 -10.07 -25.94
CA PRO A 27 -23.92 -10.18 -26.65
C PRO A 27 -22.75 -10.28 -25.66
N PRO A 28 -21.58 -10.81 -26.08
CA PRO A 28 -20.43 -11.02 -25.21
C PRO A 28 -19.99 -9.79 -24.42
N GLU A 29 -20.12 -8.59 -24.99
CA GLU A 29 -19.72 -7.32 -24.38
C GLU A 29 -20.57 -7.00 -23.14
N ILE A 30 -21.89 -7.22 -23.23
CA ILE A 30 -22.79 -7.02 -22.10
C ILE A 30 -22.58 -8.09 -21.03
N ARG A 31 -22.30 -9.34 -21.44
CA ARG A 31 -21.95 -10.40 -20.47
C ARG A 31 -20.65 -10.06 -19.74
N TYR A 32 -19.66 -9.52 -20.45
CA TYR A 32 -18.41 -9.06 -19.86
C TYR A 32 -18.66 -8.00 -18.79
N GLU A 33 -19.50 -7.00 -19.05
CA GLU A 33 -19.85 -5.98 -18.05
C GLU A 33 -20.53 -6.59 -16.81
N ILE A 34 -21.50 -7.48 -17.02
CA ILE A 34 -22.21 -8.18 -15.94
C ILE A 34 -21.22 -8.98 -15.09
N PHE A 35 -20.37 -9.79 -15.74
CA PHE A 35 -19.41 -10.64 -15.04
C PHE A 35 -18.35 -9.81 -14.32
N SER A 36 -17.85 -8.74 -14.95
CA SER A 36 -16.89 -7.82 -14.34
C SER A 36 -17.46 -7.20 -13.06
N GLN A 37 -18.69 -6.68 -13.09
CA GLN A 37 -19.34 -6.12 -11.91
C GLN A 37 -19.58 -7.18 -10.82
N ALA A 38 -20.09 -8.35 -11.21
CA ALA A 38 -20.36 -9.44 -10.26
C ALA A 38 -19.10 -10.02 -9.61
N LEU A 39 -17.96 -9.98 -10.31
CA LEU A 39 -16.68 -10.51 -9.87
C LEU A 39 -15.72 -9.42 -9.37
N THR A 40 -16.17 -8.18 -9.27
CA THR A 40 -15.40 -7.11 -8.62
C THR A 40 -15.42 -7.33 -7.12
N SER A 41 -14.27 -7.13 -6.48
CA SER A 41 -14.16 -7.29 -5.03
C SER A 41 -14.99 -6.23 -4.29
N THR A 42 -15.65 -6.63 -3.20
CA THR A 42 -16.49 -5.76 -2.35
C THR A 42 -16.15 -5.93 -0.86
N PRO A 43 -16.48 -4.95 0.00
CA PRO A 43 -16.31 -5.07 1.46
C PRO A 43 -17.05 -6.30 2.03
N ASP A 44 -16.36 -7.11 2.84
CA ASP A 44 -16.91 -8.25 3.57
C ASP A 44 -17.08 -7.88 5.06
N PHE A 45 -18.32 -7.60 5.45
CA PHE A 45 -18.67 -7.21 6.81
C PHE A 45 -18.82 -8.42 7.77
N THR A 46 -18.53 -9.64 7.32
CA THR A 46 -18.66 -10.85 8.17
C THR A 46 -17.41 -11.13 9.00
N GLU A 47 -16.25 -10.58 8.62
CA GLU A 47 -14.99 -10.65 9.38
C GLU A 47 -14.68 -9.28 9.99
N THR A 48 -14.38 -9.22 11.30
CA THR A 48 -13.88 -8.01 11.95
C THR A 48 -12.41 -7.78 11.59
N PHE A 49 -12.05 -6.57 11.20
CA PHE A 49 -10.67 -6.22 10.83
C PHE A 49 -9.80 -6.04 12.08
N ASP A 50 -8.91 -7.00 12.32
CA ASP A 50 -8.15 -7.15 13.57
C ASP A 50 -6.86 -6.31 13.65
N GLN A 51 -6.91 -5.05 13.24
CA GLN A 51 -5.73 -4.17 13.30
C GLN A 51 -6.09 -2.76 13.74
N GLU A 52 -6.14 -2.58 15.06
CA GLU A 52 -5.61 -1.47 15.88
C GLU A 52 -5.18 -0.18 15.12
N GLY A 53 -6.09 0.38 14.33
CA GLY A 53 -6.00 1.69 13.70
C GLY A 53 -5.12 1.79 12.44
N TYR A 54 -3.89 1.28 12.44
CA TYR A 54 -2.89 1.61 11.40
C TYR A 54 -3.30 1.25 9.97
N SER A 55 -4.06 0.17 9.81
CA SER A 55 -4.45 -0.35 8.51
C SER A 55 -5.87 0.05 8.12
N THR A 56 -6.63 0.74 8.97
CA THR A 56 -8.03 1.11 8.69
C THR A 56 -8.08 2.45 7.97
N ARG A 57 -8.76 2.51 6.83
CA ARG A 57 -8.91 3.73 6.01
C ARG A 57 -10.12 3.62 5.07
N PRO A 58 -10.59 4.73 4.47
CA PRO A 58 -11.69 4.72 3.52
C PRO A 58 -11.50 3.69 2.39
N GLY A 59 -12.48 2.81 2.20
CA GLY A 59 -12.44 1.74 1.21
C GLY A 59 -11.59 0.53 1.60
N TYR A 60 -11.11 0.48 2.83
CA TYR A 60 -10.38 -0.66 3.40
C TYR A 60 -10.66 -0.84 4.91
N GLU A 61 -11.85 -0.48 5.33
CA GLU A 61 -12.34 -0.64 6.70
C GLU A 61 -12.56 -2.11 7.05
N THR A 62 -12.83 -2.92 6.03
CA THR A 62 -13.03 -4.35 6.14
C THR A 62 -12.19 -5.07 5.11
N ARG A 63 -12.10 -6.39 5.26
CA ARG A 63 -11.50 -7.22 4.25
C ARG A 63 -12.37 -7.19 2.99
N HIS A 64 -11.72 -7.05 1.84
CA HIS A 64 -12.39 -7.15 0.56
C HIS A 64 -12.47 -8.61 0.11
N ARG A 65 -13.65 -9.02 -0.38
CA ARG A 65 -13.92 -10.36 -0.91
C ARG A 65 -14.48 -10.28 -2.32
N THR A 66 -13.94 -11.14 -3.18
CA THR A 66 -14.55 -11.47 -4.48
C THR A 66 -15.43 -12.71 -4.34
N TRP A 67 -16.70 -12.57 -4.70
CA TRP A 67 -17.69 -13.65 -4.71
C TRP A 67 -17.54 -14.47 -6.00
N THR A 68 -16.91 -15.64 -5.90
CA THR A 68 -16.57 -16.49 -7.05
C THR A 68 -17.62 -17.55 -7.37
N GLU A 69 -18.78 -17.51 -6.69
CA GLU A 69 -19.90 -18.43 -6.88
C GLU A 69 -20.41 -18.42 -8.32
N LEU A 70 -20.40 -17.24 -8.96
CA LEU A 70 -20.74 -17.09 -10.39
C LEU A 70 -19.86 -17.98 -11.27
N LEU A 71 -18.56 -18.07 -11.01
CA LEU A 71 -17.63 -18.89 -11.80
C LEU A 71 -17.92 -20.39 -11.69
N ARG A 72 -18.66 -20.81 -10.66
CA ARG A 72 -19.02 -22.20 -10.42
C ARG A 72 -20.35 -22.60 -11.08
N THR A 73 -21.06 -21.67 -11.70
CA THR A 73 -22.39 -21.91 -12.29
C THR A 73 -22.32 -22.84 -13.51
N CYS A 74 -21.46 -22.55 -14.48
CA CYS A 74 -21.21 -23.42 -15.63
C CYS A 74 -19.83 -23.18 -16.26
N LYS A 75 -19.38 -24.13 -17.10
CA LYS A 75 -18.10 -24.04 -17.81
C LYS A 75 -18.00 -22.80 -18.72
N LYS A 76 -19.10 -22.36 -19.33
CA LYS A 76 -19.09 -21.19 -20.23
C LYS A 76 -18.82 -19.90 -19.47
N VAL A 77 -19.50 -19.68 -18.33
CA VAL A 77 -19.20 -18.56 -17.42
C VAL A 77 -17.76 -18.63 -16.97
N TYR A 78 -17.29 -19.81 -16.53
CA TYR A 78 -15.89 -19.97 -16.12
C TYR A 78 -14.93 -19.58 -17.26
N ARG A 79 -15.15 -20.06 -18.48
CA ARG A 79 -14.28 -19.73 -19.63
C ARG A 79 -14.26 -18.25 -19.96
N GLU A 80 -15.40 -17.57 -19.90
CA GLU A 80 -15.51 -16.14 -20.22
C GLU A 80 -14.95 -15.24 -19.10
N ALA A 81 -14.97 -15.69 -17.83
CA ALA A 81 -14.83 -14.76 -16.70
C ALA A 81 -13.83 -15.16 -15.60
N TRP A 82 -13.19 -16.34 -15.65
CA TRP A 82 -12.37 -16.85 -14.52
C TRP A 82 -11.23 -15.92 -14.07
N PHE A 83 -10.71 -15.09 -14.97
CA PHE A 83 -9.61 -14.15 -14.71
C PHE A 83 -10.11 -12.77 -14.25
N MET A 84 -11.40 -12.47 -14.38
CA MET A 84 -11.97 -11.17 -14.00
C MET A 84 -11.82 -10.81 -12.52
N PRO A 85 -11.88 -11.74 -11.54
CA PRO A 85 -11.54 -11.43 -10.15
C PRO A 85 -10.18 -10.75 -10.00
N PHE A 86 -9.24 -11.13 -10.85
CA PHE A 86 -7.91 -10.54 -10.87
C PHE A 86 -7.91 -9.17 -11.55
N MET A 87 -8.56 -9.01 -12.71
CA MET A 87 -8.59 -7.71 -13.40
C MET A 87 -9.40 -6.62 -12.71
N GLY A 88 -10.55 -6.99 -12.16
CA GLY A 88 -11.52 -6.05 -11.60
C GLY A 88 -11.13 -5.55 -10.21
N SER A 89 -10.18 -6.23 -9.55
CA SER A 89 -9.75 -5.90 -8.20
C SER A 89 -8.63 -4.87 -8.18
N GLU A 90 -8.64 -4.05 -7.14
CA GLU A 90 -7.44 -3.31 -6.73
C GLU A 90 -6.54 -4.25 -5.93
N HIS A 91 -5.29 -4.39 -6.35
CA HIS A 91 -4.30 -5.22 -5.69
C HIS A 91 -3.47 -4.36 -4.74
N ALA A 92 -3.64 -4.59 -3.44
CA ALA A 92 -2.93 -3.87 -2.40
C ALA A 92 -1.62 -4.60 -2.01
N PHE A 93 -0.51 -3.89 -2.06
CA PHE A 93 0.78 -4.30 -1.51
C PHE A 93 1.13 -3.42 -0.32
N TYR A 94 1.73 -4.02 0.72
CA TYR A 94 2.18 -3.29 1.90
C TYR A 94 3.70 -3.40 2.00
N LEU A 95 4.35 -2.25 1.89
CA LEU A 95 5.77 -2.05 2.10
C LEU A 95 5.95 -1.35 3.44
N ALA A 96 5.60 -2.06 4.49
CA ALA A 96 5.60 -1.57 5.86
C ALA A 96 5.88 -2.73 6.82
N TRP A 97 6.29 -2.41 8.03
CA TRP A 97 6.43 -3.41 9.09
C TRP A 97 5.14 -4.20 9.32
N THR A 98 5.27 -5.43 9.82
CA THR A 98 4.16 -6.38 9.99
C THR A 98 3.04 -5.84 10.89
N THR A 99 3.36 -5.01 11.87
CA THR A 99 2.39 -4.35 12.76
C THR A 99 1.54 -3.28 12.05
N ARG A 100 1.97 -2.79 10.89
CA ARG A 100 1.33 -1.71 10.10
C ARG A 100 0.66 -2.23 8.83
N SER A 101 0.39 -3.52 8.80
CA SER A 101 0.24 -4.33 7.61
C SER A 101 -0.77 -5.45 7.90
N PRO A 102 -1.84 -5.64 7.12
CA PRO A 102 -2.82 -6.72 7.36
C PRO A 102 -2.15 -8.08 7.51
N ARG A 103 -2.67 -8.94 8.40
CA ARG A 103 -2.08 -10.27 8.65
C ARG A 103 -2.01 -11.16 7.40
N ARG A 104 -2.95 -10.99 6.46
CA ARG A 104 -3.00 -11.74 5.20
C ARG A 104 -2.83 -10.78 4.04
N GLN A 105 -1.70 -10.89 3.34
CA GLN A 105 -1.35 -10.00 2.24
C GLN A 105 -1.05 -10.78 0.97
N MET A 106 -1.28 -10.13 -0.17
CA MET A 106 -0.71 -10.57 -1.43
C MET A 106 0.78 -10.23 -1.43
N THR A 107 1.62 -11.22 -1.72
CA THR A 107 3.05 -10.99 -1.93
C THR A 107 3.35 -10.95 -3.42
N VAL A 108 4.47 -10.34 -3.80
CA VAL A 108 4.94 -10.29 -5.19
C VAL A 108 5.09 -11.70 -5.78
N GLN A 109 5.64 -12.64 -5.01
CA GLN A 109 5.83 -14.02 -5.47
C GLN A 109 4.50 -14.73 -5.74
N LYS A 110 3.51 -14.58 -4.84
CA LYS A 110 2.17 -15.16 -5.03
C LYS A 110 1.44 -14.51 -6.20
N MET A 111 1.56 -13.19 -6.34
CA MET A 111 1.00 -12.46 -7.47
C MET A 111 1.59 -12.95 -8.80
N GLN A 112 2.91 -13.13 -8.87
CA GLN A 112 3.58 -13.68 -10.06
C GLN A 112 3.03 -15.07 -10.44
N GLN A 113 2.84 -15.96 -9.47
CA GLN A 113 2.26 -17.28 -9.73
C GLN A 113 0.85 -17.19 -10.36
N TYR A 114 0.04 -16.23 -9.92
CA TYR A 114 -1.27 -15.99 -10.54
C TYR A 114 -1.15 -15.41 -11.95
N LEU A 115 -0.23 -14.46 -12.15
CA LEU A 115 0.04 -13.87 -13.47
C LEU A 115 0.50 -14.93 -14.48
N ASP A 116 1.41 -15.83 -14.09
CA ASP A 116 1.89 -16.91 -14.94
C ASP A 116 0.76 -17.88 -15.32
N LEU A 117 -0.10 -18.23 -14.36
CA LEU A 117 -1.26 -19.09 -14.61
C LEU A 117 -2.26 -18.44 -15.57
N ILE A 118 -2.49 -17.13 -15.40
CA ILE A 118 -3.33 -16.32 -16.28
C ILE A 118 -2.75 -16.31 -17.68
N TYR A 119 -1.47 -15.96 -17.82
CA TYR A 119 -0.79 -15.90 -19.09
C TYR A 119 -0.84 -17.23 -19.84
N GLN A 120 -0.56 -18.36 -19.17
CA GLN A 120 -0.60 -19.69 -19.78
C GLN A 120 -1.98 -20.09 -20.33
N ARG A 121 -3.06 -19.53 -19.78
CA ARG A 121 -4.44 -19.95 -20.08
C ARG A 121 -5.25 -18.93 -20.88
N HIS A 122 -4.87 -17.65 -20.82
CA HIS A 122 -5.60 -16.53 -21.41
C HIS A 122 -4.68 -15.61 -22.23
N GLY A 123 -3.37 -15.66 -22.04
CA GLY A 123 -2.43 -14.67 -22.58
C GLY A 123 -2.34 -13.43 -21.70
N ASP A 124 -1.71 -12.38 -22.23
CA ASP A 124 -1.55 -11.13 -21.50
C ASP A 124 -2.89 -10.48 -21.19
N ILE A 125 -2.94 -9.89 -20.00
CA ILE A 125 -4.12 -9.22 -19.49
C ILE A 125 -3.75 -7.80 -19.10
N HIS A 126 -4.43 -6.85 -19.74
CA HIS A 126 -4.24 -5.43 -19.50
C HIS A 126 -5.38 -4.91 -18.65
N GLY A 127 -5.05 -4.21 -17.56
CA GLY A 127 -6.03 -3.72 -16.60
C GLY A 127 -5.59 -3.91 -15.17
N GLY A 128 -6.48 -3.55 -14.25
CA GLY A 128 -6.21 -3.62 -12.82
C GLY A 128 -5.63 -2.33 -12.25
N ARG A 129 -5.88 -2.17 -10.95
CA ARG A 129 -5.40 -1.05 -10.14
C ARG A 129 -4.46 -1.61 -9.09
N ILE A 130 -3.36 -0.93 -8.83
CA ILE A 130 -2.43 -1.28 -7.75
C ILE A 130 -2.49 -0.19 -6.72
N ARG A 131 -2.53 -0.59 -5.45
CA ARG A 131 -2.25 0.32 -4.34
C ARG A 131 -1.09 -0.19 -3.51
N ILE A 132 -0.16 0.70 -3.20
CA ILE A 132 1.04 0.42 -2.41
C ILE A 132 0.96 1.27 -1.15
N PHE A 133 0.74 0.64 0.00
CA PHE A 133 0.86 1.31 1.29
C PHE A 133 2.32 1.23 1.73
N ALA A 134 2.96 2.37 1.88
CA ALA A 134 4.39 2.38 2.09
C ALA A 134 4.80 3.18 3.32
N GLN A 135 5.58 2.53 4.18
CA GLN A 135 6.32 3.17 5.25
C GLN A 135 7.59 3.79 4.67
N GLN A 136 7.92 5.03 5.03
CA GLN A 136 9.04 5.74 4.42
C GLN A 136 10.40 5.05 4.61
N CYS A 137 10.58 4.31 5.71
CA CYS A 137 11.79 3.53 5.97
C CYS A 137 11.92 2.28 5.10
N GLU A 138 10.83 1.79 4.52
CA GLU A 138 10.79 0.63 3.60
C GLU A 138 10.76 1.09 2.12
N LEU A 139 10.77 2.41 1.90
CA LEU A 139 10.60 3.06 0.61
C LEU A 139 11.94 3.07 -0.14
N HIS A 140 12.25 1.96 -0.83
CA HIS A 140 13.51 1.77 -1.56
C HIS A 140 13.31 1.38 -3.03
N ALA A 141 14.42 1.42 -3.78
CA ALA A 141 14.53 1.98 -5.14
C ALA A 141 13.59 1.47 -6.25
N PRO A 142 12.96 0.27 -6.20
CA PRO A 142 11.86 0.02 -7.16
C PRO A 142 10.74 -0.87 -6.58
N PHE A 143 10.29 -0.58 -5.36
CA PHE A 143 9.14 -1.22 -4.69
C PHE A 143 9.07 -2.75 -4.83
N LYS A 144 10.12 -3.40 -4.31
CA LYS A 144 10.25 -4.86 -4.07
C LYS A 144 9.84 -5.76 -5.23
N GLY A 145 10.15 -5.35 -6.47
CA GLY A 145 9.92 -6.17 -7.66
C GLY A 145 8.48 -6.15 -8.17
N ILE A 146 7.60 -5.33 -7.60
CA ILE A 146 6.20 -5.20 -8.05
C ILE A 146 6.14 -4.86 -9.55
N PHE A 147 6.88 -3.84 -9.99
CA PHE A 147 6.91 -3.45 -11.41
C PHE A 147 7.84 -4.31 -12.27
N LYS A 148 8.53 -5.29 -11.67
CA LYS A 148 9.35 -6.28 -12.39
C LYS A 148 8.61 -7.59 -12.65
N MET A 149 7.38 -7.72 -12.14
CA MET A 149 6.55 -8.90 -12.39
C MET A 149 6.26 -9.07 -13.89
N GLN A 150 6.37 -10.29 -14.39
CA GLN A 150 6.08 -10.63 -15.78
C GLN A 150 4.56 -10.69 -16.00
N HIS A 151 4.12 -10.37 -17.22
CA HIS A 151 2.69 -10.33 -17.61
C HIS A 151 1.85 -9.35 -16.80
N PHE A 152 2.52 -8.41 -16.12
CA PHE A 152 1.87 -7.46 -15.24
C PHE A 152 1.67 -6.12 -15.94
N HIS A 153 0.42 -5.85 -16.32
CA HIS A 153 0.07 -4.68 -17.12
C HIS A 153 -1.00 -3.80 -16.42
N PRO A 154 -0.70 -3.24 -15.23
CA PRO A 154 -1.61 -2.36 -14.52
C PRO A 154 -1.85 -1.07 -15.29
N THR A 155 -3.05 -0.51 -15.18
CA THR A 155 -3.37 0.80 -15.79
C THR A 155 -3.22 1.95 -14.81
N SER A 156 -3.42 1.69 -13.51
CA SER A 156 -3.30 2.70 -12.47
C SER A 156 -2.50 2.17 -11.28
N VAL A 157 -1.63 3.03 -10.76
CA VAL A 157 -0.80 2.79 -9.59
C VAL A 157 -1.02 3.91 -8.59
N THR A 158 -1.34 3.57 -7.35
CA THR A 158 -1.41 4.51 -6.24
C THR A 158 -0.38 4.13 -5.18
N VAL A 159 0.45 5.07 -4.75
CA VAL A 159 1.29 4.94 -3.56
C VAL A 159 0.65 5.77 -2.45
N THR A 160 0.42 5.19 -1.29
CA THR A 160 -0.15 5.89 -0.13
C THR A 160 0.87 5.96 0.98
N LEU A 161 1.25 7.18 1.37
CA LEU A 161 2.01 7.48 2.57
C LEU A 161 1.03 7.91 3.65
N ARG A 162 0.77 7.01 4.60
CA ARG A 162 -0.11 7.28 5.75
C ARG A 162 0.54 8.29 6.69
N TYR A 163 -0.27 8.99 7.48
CA TYR A 163 0.23 9.89 8.54
C TYR A 163 1.33 9.22 9.38
N THR A 164 1.04 8.01 9.84
CA THR A 164 1.92 7.23 10.72
C THR A 164 3.12 6.64 10.00
N ASP A 165 3.15 6.63 8.68
CA ASP A 165 4.23 6.01 7.89
C ASP A 165 5.37 6.98 7.57
N THR A 166 5.27 8.20 8.08
CA THR A 166 6.26 9.26 7.88
C THR A 166 7.30 9.29 8.99
N TRP A 167 8.50 9.78 8.69
CA TRP A 167 9.61 9.81 9.65
C TRP A 167 9.28 10.62 10.91
N ASN A 168 9.39 9.97 12.08
CA ASN A 168 9.21 10.55 13.40
C ASN A 168 7.85 11.26 13.58
N TRP A 169 6.80 10.71 12.98
CA TRP A 169 5.42 11.19 13.19
C TRP A 169 5.04 11.16 14.67
N GLU A 170 5.58 10.21 15.43
CA GLU A 170 5.41 10.03 16.87
C GLU A 170 5.90 11.26 17.65
N SER A 171 6.85 12.00 17.10
CA SER A 171 7.42 13.21 17.70
C SER A 171 6.85 14.50 17.11
N ASP A 172 5.75 14.42 16.36
CA ASP A 172 5.18 15.55 15.61
C ASP A 172 6.25 16.26 14.76
N ARG A 173 7.10 15.49 14.06
CA ARG A 173 8.10 16.07 13.15
C ARG A 173 7.44 16.57 11.86
N ALA A 174 7.97 17.66 11.29
CA ALA A 174 7.52 18.21 10.01
C ALA A 174 7.58 17.15 8.89
N LEU A 175 6.63 17.22 7.96
CA LEU A 175 6.51 16.25 6.87
C LEU A 175 7.76 16.32 5.97
N ASP A 176 8.37 15.16 5.78
CA ASP A 176 9.60 14.99 5.03
C ASP A 176 9.51 13.73 4.18
N ILE A 177 9.42 13.91 2.87
CA ILE A 177 9.38 12.82 1.89
C ILE A 177 10.72 12.72 1.18
N GLY A 178 11.48 11.69 1.52
CA GLY A 178 12.72 11.35 0.85
C GLY A 178 12.50 11.06 -0.64
N ALA A 179 13.52 11.35 -1.45
CA ALA A 179 13.47 11.27 -2.91
C ALA A 179 14.16 10.03 -3.51
N SER A 180 14.83 9.23 -2.69
CA SER A 180 15.64 8.10 -3.15
C SER A 180 14.82 7.11 -3.98
N TRP A 181 13.59 6.82 -3.57
CA TRP A 181 12.68 5.93 -4.29
C TRP A 181 12.16 6.52 -5.61
N CYS A 182 12.00 7.85 -5.69
CA CYS A 182 11.51 8.51 -6.90
C CYS A 182 12.52 8.51 -8.04
N LYS A 183 13.82 8.42 -7.73
CA LYS A 183 14.91 8.57 -8.69
C LYS A 183 14.98 7.38 -9.67
N ASP A 184 14.77 6.17 -9.16
CA ASP A 184 14.98 4.92 -9.91
C ASP A 184 13.65 4.25 -10.31
N MET A 185 12.51 4.92 -10.08
CA MET A 185 11.19 4.38 -10.37
C MET A 185 10.87 4.49 -11.86
N ILE A 186 10.74 3.34 -12.52
CA ILE A 186 10.25 3.19 -13.89
C ILE A 186 8.94 2.41 -13.85
N LEU A 187 7.89 3.00 -14.41
CA LEU A 187 6.54 2.41 -14.47
C LEU A 187 6.39 1.51 -15.70
N PRO A 188 5.52 0.47 -15.66
CA PRO A 188 5.18 -0.30 -16.87
C PRO A 188 4.51 0.57 -17.95
N ALA A 189 4.73 0.26 -19.24
CA ALA A 189 4.13 0.96 -20.38
C ALA A 189 2.59 1.03 -20.34
N SER A 190 1.96 0.06 -19.67
CA SER A 190 0.51 -0.01 -19.51
C SER A 190 -0.05 1.08 -18.57
N VAL A 191 0.79 1.68 -17.72
CA VAL A 191 0.35 2.67 -16.74
C VAL A 191 -0.07 3.96 -17.46
N THR A 192 -1.31 4.37 -17.18
CA THR A 192 -1.91 5.62 -17.67
C THR A 192 -2.15 6.63 -16.55
N SER A 193 -2.00 6.22 -15.28
CA SER A 193 -2.14 7.08 -14.11
C SER A 193 -1.26 6.58 -12.96
N PHE A 194 -0.39 7.45 -12.46
CA PHE A 194 0.34 7.24 -11.20
C PHE A 194 -0.14 8.27 -10.17
N THR A 195 -0.52 7.83 -8.97
CA THR A 195 -1.04 8.72 -7.92
C THR A 195 -0.23 8.55 -6.65
N LEU A 196 0.09 9.66 -5.98
CA LEU A 196 0.64 9.67 -4.63
C LEU A 196 -0.41 10.25 -3.69
N ASP A 197 -0.86 9.46 -2.72
CA ASP A 197 -1.66 9.92 -1.60
C ASP A 197 -0.73 10.27 -0.44
N VAL A 198 -0.72 11.54 -0.05
CA VAL A 198 -0.01 12.05 1.13
C VAL A 198 -1.03 12.35 2.21
N GLU A 199 -1.08 11.51 3.24
CA GLU A 199 -2.00 11.65 4.36
C GLU A 199 -1.30 12.26 5.57
N SER A 200 -1.97 13.21 6.22
CA SER A 200 -1.59 13.74 7.53
C SER A 200 -2.83 14.11 8.33
N LEU A 201 -2.64 14.68 9.51
CA LEU A 201 -3.73 15.20 10.33
C LEU A 201 -4.27 16.52 9.76
N GLU A 202 -5.54 16.81 10.00
CA GLU A 202 -6.21 18.05 9.54
C GLU A 202 -5.48 19.32 10.00
N ARG A 203 -4.99 19.32 11.25
CA ARG A 203 -4.18 20.44 11.79
C ARG A 203 -2.86 20.67 11.03
N ARG A 204 -2.45 19.75 10.15
CA ARG A 204 -1.22 19.78 9.34
C ARG A 204 -1.54 19.84 7.83
N SER A 205 -2.76 20.19 7.45
CA SER A 205 -3.18 20.32 6.04
C SER A 205 -2.23 21.19 5.21
N TYR A 206 -1.72 22.28 5.77
CA TYR A 206 -0.75 23.16 5.11
C TYR A 206 0.57 22.46 4.74
N GLU A 207 0.99 21.42 5.47
CA GLU A 207 2.17 20.63 5.13
C GLU A 207 1.88 19.71 3.94
N VAL A 208 0.67 19.13 3.91
CA VAL A 208 0.19 18.27 2.82
C VAL A 208 0.01 19.09 1.55
N ASP A 209 -0.61 20.26 1.62
CA ASP A 209 -0.79 21.17 0.49
C ASP A 209 0.56 21.58 -0.11
N TRP A 210 1.51 21.99 0.75
CA TRP A 210 2.84 22.37 0.31
C TRP A 210 3.57 21.20 -0.36
N VAL A 211 3.58 20.01 0.26
CA VAL A 211 4.21 18.83 -0.32
C VAL A 211 3.55 18.45 -1.64
N SER A 212 2.23 18.48 -1.72
CA SER A 212 1.48 18.15 -2.93
C SER A 212 1.85 19.08 -4.08
N GLN A 213 1.90 20.39 -3.81
CA GLN A 213 2.33 21.37 -4.81
C GLN A 213 3.78 21.15 -5.24
N GLN A 214 4.70 20.92 -4.29
CA GLN A 214 6.11 20.72 -4.62
C GLN A 214 6.34 19.39 -5.38
N ALA A 215 5.61 18.33 -5.07
CA ALA A 215 5.65 17.07 -5.80
C ALA A 215 5.15 17.26 -7.23
N MET A 216 3.99 17.91 -7.41
CA MET A 216 3.44 18.21 -8.73
C MET A 216 4.41 19.03 -9.59
N GLU A 217 5.02 20.08 -9.03
CA GLU A 217 5.92 20.98 -9.77
C GLU A 217 7.27 20.37 -10.11
N LYS A 218 7.82 19.52 -9.22
CA LYS A 218 9.23 19.08 -9.31
C LYS A 218 9.40 17.62 -9.67
N TRP A 219 8.37 16.78 -9.49
CA TRP A 219 8.49 15.35 -9.75
C TRP A 219 7.91 14.98 -11.10
N HIS A 220 8.66 14.14 -11.81
CA HIS A 220 8.26 13.53 -13.07
C HIS A 220 8.62 12.04 -13.03
N PHE A 221 7.83 11.23 -13.70
CA PHE A 221 8.04 9.78 -13.71
C PHE A 221 8.14 9.28 -15.15
N ALA A 222 8.93 8.25 -15.38
CA ALA A 222 9.10 7.64 -16.68
C ALA A 222 8.47 6.26 -16.73
N ARG A 223 7.99 5.87 -17.90
CA ARG A 223 7.65 4.48 -18.21
C ARG A 223 8.82 3.77 -18.88
N ASP A 224 8.76 2.44 -18.91
CA ASP A 224 9.72 1.58 -19.60
C ASP A 224 9.78 1.82 -21.13
N ASP A 225 8.71 2.35 -21.74
CA ASP A 225 8.66 2.78 -23.14
C ASP A 225 9.13 4.22 -23.38
N GLY A 226 9.67 4.87 -22.34
CA GLY A 226 10.25 6.21 -22.41
C GLY A 226 9.23 7.35 -22.34
N VAL A 227 7.93 7.06 -22.28
CA VAL A 227 6.91 8.10 -22.09
C VAL A 227 6.97 8.63 -20.66
N LEU A 228 6.85 9.96 -20.54
CA LEU A 228 6.91 10.67 -19.27
C LEU A 228 5.52 10.98 -18.75
N LEU A 229 5.40 10.99 -17.42
CA LEU A 229 4.20 11.38 -16.70
C LEU A 229 4.43 12.70 -15.98
N PHE A 230 3.50 13.63 -16.19
CA PHE A 230 3.47 14.96 -15.59
C PHE A 230 2.16 15.15 -14.84
N SER A 231 2.15 16.08 -13.90
CA SER A 231 0.97 16.47 -13.12
C SER A 231 0.71 17.96 -13.31
N CYS A 232 -0.54 18.38 -13.23
CA CYS A 232 -0.95 19.79 -13.24
C CYS A 232 -1.83 20.12 -12.03
N PRO A 233 -2.14 21.40 -11.75
CA PRO A 233 -2.91 21.79 -10.56
C PRO A 233 -4.28 21.10 -10.44
N GLU A 234 -4.94 20.81 -11.57
CA GLU A 234 -6.22 20.11 -11.63
C GLU A 234 -6.10 18.61 -11.26
N ASP A 235 -4.88 18.08 -11.18
CA ASP A 235 -4.58 16.69 -10.83
C ASP A 235 -4.32 16.48 -9.34
N ILE A 236 -4.39 17.54 -8.55
CA ILE A 236 -4.37 17.47 -7.09
C ILE A 236 -5.82 17.42 -6.60
N ALA A 237 -6.19 16.31 -5.96
CA ALA A 237 -7.46 16.16 -5.27
C ALA A 237 -7.23 16.15 -3.75
N ILE A 238 -8.10 16.85 -3.02
CA ILE A 238 -8.11 16.84 -1.55
C ILE A 238 -9.27 15.98 -1.06
N SER A 239 -9.01 15.16 -0.05
CA SER A 239 -10.04 14.42 0.65
C SER A 239 -9.80 14.41 2.16
N HIS A 240 -10.87 14.17 2.91
CA HIS A 240 -10.86 14.17 4.38
C HIS A 240 -11.54 12.92 4.89
N TRP A 241 -11.08 12.40 6.02
CA TRP A 241 -11.74 11.30 6.69
C TRP A 241 -11.41 11.28 8.18
N THR A 242 -12.16 10.50 8.96
CA THR A 242 -11.91 10.35 10.40
C THR A 242 -11.64 8.90 10.77
N GLY A 243 -10.60 8.68 11.56
CA GLY A 243 -10.22 7.36 12.06
C GLY A 243 -10.15 7.30 13.58
N SER A 244 -9.83 6.11 14.09
CA SER A 244 -9.56 5.90 15.52
C SER A 244 -8.31 6.66 15.95
N SER A 245 -8.30 7.23 17.16
CA SER A 245 -7.06 7.70 17.80
C SER A 245 -6.27 6.57 18.45
N VAL A 246 -6.83 5.36 18.53
CA VAL A 246 -6.10 4.16 18.95
C VAL A 246 -5.33 3.60 17.76
N LEU A 247 -4.01 3.73 17.80
CA LEU A 247 -3.07 3.26 16.79
C LEU A 247 -2.00 2.42 17.49
N GLY A 248 -1.86 1.14 17.12
CA GLY A 248 -0.82 0.28 17.68
C GLY A 248 -0.91 0.06 19.18
N GLN A 249 -2.12 -0.16 19.70
CA GLN A 249 -2.39 -0.29 21.14
C GLN A 249 -2.22 1.00 21.94
N GLU A 250 -2.02 2.13 21.30
CA GLU A 250 -1.87 3.40 22.00
C GLU A 250 -2.97 4.37 21.58
N ARG A 251 -3.63 5.00 22.54
CA ARG A 251 -4.53 6.12 22.27
C ARG A 251 -3.69 7.38 22.13
N TRP A 252 -3.64 7.96 20.94
CA TRP A 252 -2.84 9.14 20.60
C TRP A 252 -3.51 10.44 21.03
N ILE A 253 -3.45 10.71 22.34
CA ILE A 253 -4.06 11.87 23.02
C ILE A 253 -3.61 13.21 22.44
N ARG A 254 -2.35 13.33 22.01
CA ARG A 254 -1.80 14.58 21.42
C ARG A 254 -2.62 15.07 20.22
N ASP A 255 -2.99 14.15 19.35
CA ASP A 255 -3.57 14.44 18.04
C ASP A 255 -5.09 14.30 18.00
N GLU A 256 -5.66 13.77 19.09
CA GLU A 256 -7.08 13.57 19.25
C GLU A 256 -7.86 14.89 19.34
N GLU A 257 -9.04 14.89 18.75
CA GLU A 257 -9.95 16.02 18.79
C GLU A 257 -10.69 16.12 20.12
N GLN A 258 -10.75 17.33 20.67
CA GLN A 258 -11.47 17.59 21.93
C GLN A 258 -12.97 17.29 21.83
N GLU A 259 -13.58 17.63 20.68
CA GLU A 259 -15.03 17.52 20.47
C GLU A 259 -15.46 16.14 20.00
N ARG A 260 -14.50 15.29 19.59
CA ARG A 260 -14.75 13.92 19.11
C ARG A 260 -13.75 12.95 19.77
N PRO A 261 -14.01 12.55 21.02
CA PRO A 261 -13.19 11.58 21.73
C PRO A 261 -12.95 10.31 20.93
N GLY A 262 -11.73 9.79 21.02
CA GLY A 262 -11.30 8.58 20.32
C GLY A 262 -11.10 8.74 18.82
N LYS A 263 -11.08 9.97 18.28
CA LYS A 263 -11.00 10.23 16.83
C LYS A 263 -9.85 11.15 16.42
N LEU A 264 -9.32 10.86 15.24
CA LEU A 264 -8.39 11.69 14.48
C LEU A 264 -9.06 12.15 13.19
N SER A 265 -8.89 13.42 12.82
CA SER A 265 -9.22 13.92 11.48
C SER A 265 -7.99 13.93 10.59
N TYR A 266 -8.15 13.33 9.42
CA TYR A 266 -7.12 13.19 8.41
C TYR A 266 -7.43 14.08 7.20
N TYR A 267 -6.36 14.63 6.64
CA TYR A 267 -6.33 15.43 5.42
C TYR A 267 -5.38 14.75 4.43
N VAL A 268 -5.88 14.46 3.22
CA VAL A 268 -5.16 13.70 2.20
C VAL A 268 -5.05 14.53 0.93
N GLY A 269 -3.82 14.74 0.47
CA GLY A 269 -3.53 15.26 -0.85
C GLY A 269 -3.19 14.13 -1.81
N SER A 270 -3.99 13.98 -2.86
CA SER A 270 -3.79 12.97 -3.91
C SER A 270 -3.28 13.66 -5.18
N ILE A 271 -2.01 13.45 -5.51
CA ILE A 271 -1.36 14.03 -6.69
C ILE A 271 -1.31 12.98 -7.78
N THR A 272 -1.85 13.29 -8.96
CA THR A 272 -1.87 12.34 -10.09
C THR A 272 -0.98 12.81 -11.24
N TRP A 273 -0.10 11.92 -11.71
CA TRP A 273 0.68 12.11 -12.93
C TRP A 273 0.12 11.24 -14.06
N ARG A 274 0.05 11.80 -15.28
CA ARG A 274 -0.46 11.12 -16.47
C ARG A 274 0.49 11.25 -17.65
N PRO A 275 0.47 10.30 -18.60
CA PRO A 275 1.30 10.35 -19.80
C PRO A 275 1.12 11.66 -20.57
N SER A 276 2.21 12.36 -20.82
CA SER A 276 2.24 13.57 -21.64
C SER A 276 2.95 13.32 -22.97
N LYS A 277 2.63 14.15 -23.97
CA LYS A 277 3.38 14.24 -25.23
C LYS A 277 4.59 15.16 -25.14
N GLU A 278 4.77 15.83 -24.00
CA GLU A 278 5.91 16.69 -23.74
C GLU A 278 7.20 15.86 -23.66
N SER A 279 8.20 16.25 -24.46
CA SER A 279 9.55 15.72 -24.33
C SER A 279 10.26 16.47 -23.20
N LEU A 280 11.10 15.77 -22.42
CA LEU A 280 12.10 16.45 -21.59
C LEU A 280 12.94 17.35 -22.51
N ASN A 281 12.85 18.66 -22.33
CA ASN A 281 13.91 19.55 -22.80
C ASN A 281 15.15 19.24 -21.95
N ASP A 282 16.09 18.38 -22.40
CA ASP A 282 17.45 18.04 -21.86
C ASP A 282 17.73 18.13 -20.34
N ARG A 283 16.72 18.26 -19.49
CA ARG A 283 16.85 18.47 -18.05
C ARG A 283 16.79 17.09 -17.43
N PRO A 284 17.75 16.72 -16.58
CA PRO A 284 17.67 15.45 -15.87
C PRO A 284 16.41 15.43 -15.00
N VAL A 285 15.66 14.32 -15.02
CA VAL A 285 14.60 14.05 -14.04
C VAL A 285 15.28 13.98 -12.67
N GLN A 286 15.20 15.07 -11.92
CA GLN A 286 15.59 15.09 -10.53
C GLN A 286 14.30 15.26 -9.76
N ASN A 287 13.84 14.17 -9.14
CA ASN A 287 12.74 14.20 -8.19
C ASN A 287 13.36 14.50 -6.81
N PRO A 288 13.48 15.77 -6.36
CA PRO A 288 14.18 16.10 -5.12
C PRO A 288 13.37 15.71 -3.88
N GLY A 289 14.04 15.56 -2.74
CA GLY A 289 13.36 15.32 -1.47
C GLY A 289 12.50 16.52 -1.08
N LEU A 290 11.34 16.27 -0.49
CA LEU A 290 10.35 17.28 -0.13
C LEU A 290 10.26 17.38 1.38
N ARG A 291 10.91 18.39 1.97
CA ARG A 291 10.84 18.67 3.40
C ARG A 291 10.15 20.00 3.64
N TYR A 292 9.05 19.98 4.38
CA TYR A 292 8.35 21.20 4.77
C TYR A 292 9.23 22.05 5.70
N GLN A 293 9.33 23.35 5.41
CA GLN A 293 10.17 24.32 6.16
C GLN A 293 9.39 25.52 6.70
N GLY A 294 8.07 25.54 6.55
CA GLY A 294 7.24 26.64 7.04
C GLY A 294 6.93 26.55 8.54
N ASP A 295 6.22 27.56 9.03
CA ASP A 295 5.72 27.59 10.41
C ASP A 295 4.70 26.47 10.65
N ARG A 296 4.71 25.91 11.87
CA ARG A 296 3.87 24.77 12.20
C ARG A 296 2.91 25.08 13.34
N VAL A 297 1.67 24.64 13.17
CA VAL A 297 0.67 24.64 14.24
C VAL A 297 1.02 23.50 15.19
N ARG A 298 1.45 23.85 16.40
CA ARG A 298 1.77 22.87 17.43
C ARG A 298 0.47 22.27 18.00
N PRO A 299 0.48 20.97 18.33
CA PRO A 299 -0.63 20.36 19.05
C PRO A 299 -0.77 20.96 20.46
N ALA A 300 -1.91 20.71 21.09
CA ALA A 300 -2.12 21.07 22.49
C ALA A 300 -1.04 20.42 23.37
N GLN A 301 -0.47 21.19 24.30
CA GLN A 301 0.48 20.65 25.27
C GLN A 301 -0.27 19.86 26.32
N ARG A 302 -0.01 18.55 26.37
CA ARG A 302 -0.60 17.61 27.30
C ARG A 302 0.52 16.86 28.02
N ALA A 303 0.19 16.27 29.18
CA ALA A 303 1.16 15.50 29.97
C ALA A 303 1.68 14.27 29.22
N TYR A 304 0.84 13.68 28.36
CA TYR A 304 1.15 12.49 27.57
C TYR A 304 0.83 12.72 26.09
N ASN A 305 1.68 12.18 25.21
CA ASN A 305 1.40 12.16 23.78
C ASN A 305 0.43 11.04 23.41
N HIS A 306 0.58 9.90 24.09
CA HIS A 306 -0.21 8.69 23.93
C HIS A 306 -0.26 7.94 25.27
N ILE A 307 -1.25 7.06 25.42
CA ILE A 307 -1.42 6.18 26.58
C ILE A 307 -1.82 4.79 26.06
N ASP A 308 -1.21 3.72 26.58
CA ASP A 308 -1.61 2.34 26.26
C ASP A 308 -3.09 2.11 26.62
N TRP A 309 -3.87 1.58 25.67
CA TRP A 309 -5.30 1.34 25.87
C TRP A 309 -5.59 0.36 27.02
N ARG A 310 -4.69 -0.60 27.30
CA ARG A 310 -4.79 -1.53 28.43
C ARG A 310 -4.65 -0.82 29.75
N ASN A 311 -3.76 0.18 29.83
CA ASN A 311 -3.63 0.99 31.03
C ASN A 311 -4.90 1.82 31.28
N LEU A 312 -5.53 2.33 30.21
CA LEU A 312 -6.85 2.97 30.32
C LEU A 312 -7.93 1.98 30.80
N GLU A 313 -7.93 0.75 30.27
CA GLU A 313 -8.87 -0.30 30.68
C GLU A 313 -8.70 -0.68 32.16
N VAL A 314 -7.47 -0.92 32.61
CA VAL A 314 -7.14 -1.24 34.02
C VAL A 314 -7.50 -0.08 34.96
N ALA A 315 -7.27 1.16 34.52
CA ALA A 315 -7.67 2.36 35.24
C ALA A 315 -9.18 2.64 35.20
N ASN A 316 -9.95 1.85 34.45
CA ASN A 316 -11.38 2.04 34.19
C ASN A 316 -11.71 3.44 33.63
N ILE A 317 -10.85 3.92 32.72
CA ILE A 317 -10.98 5.19 32.01
C ILE A 317 -11.58 4.92 30.62
N SER A 318 -12.72 5.53 30.33
CA SER A 318 -13.43 5.34 29.05
C SER A 318 -12.66 5.90 27.85
N LEU A 319 -12.81 5.25 26.68
CA LEU A 319 -12.32 5.79 25.41
C LEU A 319 -13.17 6.96 24.88
N ASP A 320 -14.38 7.14 25.42
CA ASP A 320 -15.35 8.13 24.94
C ASP A 320 -15.26 9.49 25.64
N ILE A 321 -14.32 9.67 26.58
CA ILE A 321 -14.10 10.95 27.25
C ILE A 321 -13.00 11.79 26.58
N PRO A 322 -13.05 13.13 26.62
CA PRO A 322 -12.08 14.00 25.94
C PRO A 322 -10.62 13.78 26.38
N PRO A 323 -9.63 14.02 25.49
CA PRO A 323 -8.21 13.73 25.73
C PRO A 323 -7.62 14.46 26.96
N ASP A 324 -8.11 15.66 27.29
CA ASP A 324 -7.66 16.39 28.48
C ASP A 324 -8.15 15.71 29.78
N GLU A 325 -9.40 15.26 29.79
CA GLU A 325 -9.97 14.54 30.95
C GLU A 325 -9.30 13.17 31.14
N VAL A 326 -8.95 12.50 30.04
CA VAL A 326 -8.15 11.26 30.07
C VAL A 326 -6.81 11.51 30.75
N CYS A 327 -6.09 12.58 30.37
CA CYS A 327 -4.82 12.93 31.00
C CYS A 327 -4.98 13.15 32.52
N GLU A 328 -6.00 13.91 32.93
CA GLU A 328 -6.24 14.19 34.35
C GLU A 328 -6.56 12.92 35.15
N LEU A 329 -7.45 12.07 34.63
CA LEU A 329 -7.82 10.82 35.31
C LEU A 329 -6.65 9.83 35.35
N TYR A 330 -5.88 9.75 34.27
CA TYR A 330 -4.73 8.85 34.20
C TYR A 330 -3.62 9.27 35.17
N LEU A 331 -3.32 10.59 35.26
CA LEU A 331 -2.38 11.12 36.25
C LEU A 331 -2.81 10.76 37.68
N ARG A 332 -4.09 10.96 38.01
CA ARG A 332 -4.62 10.59 39.34
C ARG A 332 -4.52 9.10 39.62
N TRP A 333 -4.73 8.25 38.62
CA TRP A 333 -4.58 6.80 38.77
C TRP A 333 -3.12 6.41 39.03
N MET A 334 -2.18 7.00 38.28
CA MET A 334 -0.73 6.79 38.47
C MET A 334 -0.23 7.28 39.84
N GLU A 335 -0.82 8.35 40.39
CA GLU A 335 -0.48 8.85 41.74
C GLU A 335 -0.94 7.93 42.88
N VAL A 336 -1.94 7.07 42.62
CA VAL A 336 -2.56 6.19 43.62
C VAL A 336 -2.09 4.72 43.50
N GLY A 337 -1.59 4.32 42.33
CA GLY A 337 -1.09 2.96 42.07
C GLY A 337 0.39 2.75 42.44
N GLU A 338 0.74 1.54 42.89
CA GLU A 338 2.15 1.09 42.80
C GLU A 338 2.47 0.80 41.32
N PRO A 339 3.65 1.21 40.82
CA PRO A 339 4.03 0.98 39.43
C PRO A 339 4.04 -0.52 39.15
N ILE A 340 3.43 -0.91 38.02
CA ILE A 340 3.68 -2.23 37.42
C ILE A 340 5.11 -2.14 36.89
N ASP A 341 6.02 -2.96 37.43
CA ASP A 341 7.39 -3.07 36.90
C ASP A 341 7.32 -3.58 35.46
N ASP A 342 7.48 -2.67 34.50
CA ASP A 342 7.67 -2.96 33.07
C ASP A 342 9.11 -3.48 32.80
N GLU A 343 9.59 -4.47 33.56
CA GLU A 343 10.92 -5.10 33.34
C GLU A 343 10.97 -6.04 32.12
N GLU A 344 10.00 -6.00 31.19
CA GLU A 344 9.97 -6.88 30.01
C GLU A 344 9.92 -6.18 28.63
N GLU A 345 10.16 -4.86 28.54
CA GLU A 345 10.22 -4.17 27.22
C GLU A 345 11.64 -3.88 26.68
N ASP A 346 12.70 -3.98 27.49
CA ASP A 346 14.08 -3.63 27.08
C ASP A 346 14.83 -4.72 26.27
N LEU A 347 14.15 -5.73 25.72
CA LEU A 347 14.78 -6.81 24.93
C LEU A 347 14.23 -6.99 23.50
N ARG A 348 13.44 -6.03 22.96
CA ARG A 348 12.91 -6.15 21.59
C ARG A 348 13.57 -5.25 20.54
N GLU A 349 14.51 -4.40 20.93
CA GLU A 349 15.39 -3.68 19.99
C GLU A 349 16.76 -4.36 19.87
N ASP A 350 16.84 -5.59 19.35
CA ASP A 350 18.03 -6.16 18.67
C ASP A 350 17.88 -7.68 18.43
N SER A 351 16.90 -8.12 17.63
CA SER A 351 16.98 -9.43 16.96
C SER A 351 15.97 -9.57 15.82
N ASP A 352 16.16 -8.82 14.75
CA ASP A 352 15.69 -9.30 13.44
C ASP A 352 16.64 -8.88 12.31
N ARG A 353 17.92 -9.26 12.50
CA ARG A 353 18.80 -9.62 11.39
C ARG A 353 18.81 -11.16 11.29
N GLY A 354 17.77 -11.76 10.72
CA GLY A 354 17.95 -13.04 10.00
C GLY A 354 18.59 -12.67 8.67
N VAL A 355 19.83 -13.05 8.32
CA VAL A 355 20.44 -14.38 8.28
C VAL A 355 19.54 -15.38 7.56
N ASP A 356 19.40 -15.17 6.26
CA ASP A 356 19.17 -16.29 5.33
C ASP A 356 20.50 -17.04 5.19
N ASN A 357 20.60 -18.14 5.93
CA ASN A 357 21.62 -19.17 5.77
C ASN A 357 20.99 -20.35 5.04
N ASP A 358 20.96 -20.28 3.71
CA ASP A 358 20.75 -21.46 2.87
C ASP A 358 22.08 -21.82 2.22
N GLY A 359 22.70 -22.86 2.77
CA GLY A 359 23.97 -23.38 2.31
C GLY A 359 23.88 -23.94 0.90
N HIS A 360 24.84 -23.52 0.07
CA HIS A 360 25.49 -24.41 -0.88
C HIS A 360 26.99 -24.25 -0.72
N SER A 361 27.60 -25.32 -0.22
CA SER A 361 29.03 -25.59 -0.34
C SER A 361 29.39 -25.59 -1.82
N ASP A 362 30.46 -24.90 -2.18
CA ASP A 362 31.48 -25.52 -3.02
C ASP A 362 32.85 -24.93 -2.66
N ASP A 363 33.67 -25.89 -2.28
CA ASP A 363 35.11 -25.92 -2.06
C ASP A 363 35.88 -25.12 -3.12
N TYR A 364 36.93 -24.40 -2.74
CA TYR A 364 38.24 -24.28 -3.42
C TYR A 364 39.12 -23.28 -2.63
N SER A 365 39.96 -23.82 -1.74
CA SER A 365 41.34 -23.37 -1.49
C SER A 365 42.09 -23.21 -2.83
N GLU A 366 43.09 -22.34 -3.02
CA GLU A 366 44.29 -22.04 -2.24
C GLU A 366 45.06 -20.91 -2.97
N ASP A 367 45.97 -20.25 -2.25
CA ASP A 367 47.13 -19.46 -2.72
C ASP A 367 46.85 -18.15 -3.49
N GLY A 368 47.44 -17.00 -3.17
CA GLY A 368 48.72 -16.74 -2.51
C GLY A 368 49.53 -15.82 -3.43
N GLU A 369 50.04 -14.72 -2.86
CA GLU A 369 51.02 -13.78 -3.45
C GLU A 369 50.45 -12.86 -4.56
N GLY A 370 50.62 -11.55 -4.55
CA GLY A 370 51.76 -10.76 -4.10
C GLY A 370 52.22 -9.89 -5.29
N SER A 371 52.76 -8.71 -4.97
CA SER A 371 53.44 -7.77 -5.88
C SER A 371 52.59 -6.70 -6.57
N GLU A 372 52.63 -5.54 -5.93
CA GLU A 372 52.83 -4.23 -6.56
C GLU A 372 53.67 -4.29 -7.86
N TYR A 373 53.29 -3.54 -8.88
CA TYR A 373 54.19 -2.78 -9.76
C TYR A 373 53.35 -1.86 -10.66
N GLU A 374 53.33 -0.56 -10.33
CA GLU A 374 53.25 0.49 -11.36
C GLU A 374 54.66 0.70 -11.92
N PRO A 375 54.81 1.04 -13.21
CA PRO A 375 55.04 2.45 -13.51
C PRO A 375 54.44 2.96 -14.84
N SER A 376 53.94 4.20 -14.76
CA SER A 376 54.05 5.32 -15.70
C SER A 376 54.56 5.12 -17.15
N GLY A 377 53.90 5.81 -18.09
CA GLY A 377 54.42 6.25 -19.39
C GLY A 377 53.33 6.15 -20.45
N ASP A 378 52.57 7.22 -20.71
CA ASP A 378 52.85 8.26 -21.73
C ASP A 378 52.63 7.80 -23.18
N ASP A 379 51.91 8.69 -23.88
CA ASP A 379 51.83 8.95 -25.32
C ASP A 379 50.87 8.16 -26.25
N MET A 380 49.97 8.97 -26.84
CA MET A 380 49.50 9.02 -28.24
C MET A 380 48.79 7.76 -28.80
N ASP A 381 47.58 7.80 -29.34
CA ASP A 381 46.82 8.79 -30.13
C ASP A 381 45.31 8.70 -29.82
#